data_AF-A0A6P4IFP7-F1
#
_entry.id   AF-A0A6P4IFP7-F1
#
_cell.length_a   1.000
_cell.length_b   1.000
_cell.length_c   1.000
_cell.angle_alpha   90.00
_cell.angle_beta   90.00
_cell.angle_gamma   90.00
#
_symmetry.space_group_name_H-M   'P 1'
#
loop_
_entity.id
_entity.type
_entity.pdbx_description
1 polymer ?
#
loop_
_entity_poly.entity_id
_entity_poly.type
_entity_poly.pdbx_seq_one_letter_code
_entity_poly.pdbx_strand_id
1 'polypeptide(L)'
;MSERQPLLLQSDASDYEGSRGSSARPIRNSPPDNTLVNVHSEDSLAAASGSGDDEHGSAADKASYNPTLHRTLEHPTSNFDTLIHLLKGNIGTGILAMPDAFKNAGLYVGLFGTMIMGAICTHCMHMLVNCSHELCRRLQQPALDFSEVAYCSFETGPLGLRRYSQLARRIVTTFLFITQIGFCCVYFLFVALNIKDVMDHYYKINVHIYLLLMLVPMILLNLVRNLKYLTPVSLIAAILTVAGLAISFSYMLHDLPDVHTVKPIATWATLPLYFGTAIYAFEGIGVVLPLENNMRTPEDFGGTTGVLNTGMVIVACLYTSVGFFGYLKYGEDVKGSITLNLPQGDTLSQLVRITMAVAIFLSYTLQFYVPVNIVEPFVRSHFDTTRAKDLSATVLRIVLVTFTFLLATCIPNLGSIISLVGAVSSSALALIAPPIIEMITFYNVGYGRYNWMLWKDFLILIFGLGGFVFGTWASLAQILNDRTH
;
A
#
# COMPACT_ATOMS: atom_id res chain seq x y z
N MET A 1 16.01 -39.05 -45.87
CA MET A 1 16.08 -38.12 -47.01
C MET A 1 16.48 -36.77 -46.46
N SER A 2 17.78 -36.56 -46.23
CA SER A 2 18.74 -35.95 -47.18
C SER A 2 18.30 -34.50 -47.48
N GLU A 3 18.75 -33.52 -46.70
CA GLU A 3 20.07 -32.84 -46.79
C GLU A 3 20.07 -31.77 -47.91
N ARG A 4 20.42 -30.52 -47.55
CA ARG A 4 21.36 -29.61 -48.25
C ARG A 4 21.10 -28.11 -47.96
N GLN A 5 21.99 -27.52 -47.16
CA GLN A 5 22.72 -26.29 -47.56
C GLN A 5 23.74 -26.66 -48.67
N PRO A 6 24.37 -25.75 -49.46
CA PRO A 6 24.90 -24.44 -49.05
C PRO A 6 24.88 -23.34 -50.15
N LEU A 7 25.44 -22.15 -49.88
CA LEU A 7 26.37 -21.46 -50.80
C LEU A 7 27.10 -20.32 -50.08
N LEU A 8 28.41 -20.50 -49.94
CA LEU A 8 29.43 -19.51 -49.63
C LEU A 8 29.72 -18.66 -50.88
N LEU A 9 30.02 -17.38 -50.69
CA LEU A 9 30.77 -16.58 -51.65
C LEU A 9 31.94 -15.93 -50.91
N GLN A 10 33.13 -16.22 -51.41
CA GLN A 10 34.44 -15.80 -50.93
C GLN A 10 35.07 -14.88 -51.99
N SER A 11 36.15 -14.19 -51.59
CA SER A 11 37.06 -13.32 -52.38
C SER A 11 36.66 -11.82 -52.38
N ASP A 12 37.53 -10.83 -52.14
CA ASP A 12 38.99 -10.78 -52.07
C ASP A 12 39.49 -9.59 -51.22
N ALA A 13 40.76 -9.67 -50.82
CA ALA A 13 41.53 -8.68 -50.08
C ALA A 13 41.98 -7.49 -50.95
N SER A 14 42.14 -6.30 -50.33
CA SER A 14 43.23 -5.36 -50.63
C SER A 14 43.37 -4.30 -49.53
N ASP A 15 44.59 -4.17 -49.01
CA ASP A 15 45.07 -3.09 -48.13
C ASP A 15 45.11 -1.74 -48.87
N TYR A 16 44.86 -0.62 -48.17
CA TYR A 16 45.57 0.65 -48.36
C TYR A 16 45.37 1.61 -47.17
N GLU A 17 46.49 2.14 -46.67
CA GLU A 17 46.62 3.15 -45.61
C GLU A 17 46.04 4.53 -46.00
N GLY A 18 45.64 5.34 -45.02
CA GLY A 18 45.32 6.76 -45.25
C GLY A 18 44.96 7.54 -43.99
N SER A 19 45.89 8.36 -43.52
CA SER A 19 45.85 9.16 -42.29
C SER A 19 45.09 10.50 -42.42
N ARG A 20 44.54 10.96 -41.29
CA ARG A 20 44.28 12.36 -40.85
C ARG A 20 43.22 13.23 -41.55
N GLY A 21 42.32 13.83 -40.74
CA GLY A 21 41.88 15.23 -40.96
C GLY A 21 40.47 15.63 -40.52
N SER A 22 40.36 16.20 -39.31
CA SER A 22 39.56 17.39 -38.94
C SER A 22 38.02 17.45 -39.07
N SER A 23 37.38 17.52 -37.90
CA SER A 23 36.33 18.48 -37.47
C SER A 23 35.07 18.71 -38.31
N ALA A 24 33.93 18.19 -37.82
CA ALA A 24 32.63 18.88 -37.85
C ALA A 24 31.65 18.23 -36.83
N ARG A 25 31.13 19.02 -35.88
CA ARG A 25 29.79 18.80 -35.28
C ARG A 25 28.82 19.60 -36.17
N PRO A 26 27.60 19.12 -36.50
CA PRO A 26 26.50 19.21 -35.54
C PRO A 26 25.34 18.19 -35.71
N ILE A 27 24.33 18.35 -34.84
CA ILE A 27 22.92 17.94 -34.97
C ILE A 27 22.49 16.64 -34.25
N ARG A 28 21.77 16.91 -33.15
CA ARG A 28 20.86 16.05 -32.39
C ARG A 28 19.72 15.56 -33.28
N ASN A 29 19.55 14.23 -33.39
CA ASN A 29 18.28 13.47 -33.52
C ASN A 29 18.53 12.16 -34.29
N SER A 30 18.70 11.04 -33.58
CA SER A 30 18.34 9.65 -33.96
C SER A 30 18.63 8.72 -32.76
N PRO A 31 17.82 7.68 -32.50
CA PRO A 31 17.97 6.83 -31.30
C PRO A 31 19.07 5.78 -31.53
N PRO A 32 19.82 5.30 -30.51
CA PRO A 32 20.61 4.10 -30.68
C PRO A 32 19.79 2.86 -30.33
N ASP A 33 19.93 1.90 -31.23
CA ASP A 33 19.37 0.56 -31.26
C ASP A 33 19.45 -0.23 -29.95
N ASN A 34 18.43 -1.07 -29.77
CA ASN A 34 18.41 -2.17 -28.83
C ASN A 34 19.63 -3.08 -29.05
N THR A 35 20.67 -2.90 -28.26
CA THR A 35 21.77 -3.86 -28.15
C THR A 35 21.41 -4.87 -27.06
N LEU A 36 20.96 -6.05 -27.50
CA LEU A 36 20.89 -7.26 -26.68
C LEU A 36 22.33 -7.64 -26.30
N VAL A 37 22.73 -7.38 -25.04
CA VAL A 37 23.97 -7.92 -24.51
C VAL A 37 23.71 -9.38 -24.14
N ASN A 38 24.17 -10.28 -25.00
CA ASN A 38 24.14 -11.72 -24.77
C ASN A 38 25.35 -12.11 -23.90
N VAL A 39 25.17 -12.19 -22.57
CA VAL A 39 26.22 -12.72 -21.68
C VAL A 39 26.04 -14.22 -21.52
N HIS A 40 26.55 -14.96 -22.50
CA HIS A 40 27.00 -16.33 -22.30
C HIS A 40 28.33 -16.50 -23.00
N SER A 41 29.43 -16.33 -22.26
CA SER A 41 30.74 -16.84 -22.62
C SER A 41 31.54 -17.05 -21.34
N GLU A 42 32.16 -18.23 -21.28
CA GLU A 42 32.90 -18.83 -20.19
C GLU A 42 34.08 -17.96 -19.73
N ASP A 43 34.04 -17.51 -18.47
CA ASP A 43 35.22 -17.09 -17.70
C ASP A 43 34.94 -17.29 -16.20
N SER A 44 34.63 -18.53 -15.85
CA SER A 44 34.39 -18.96 -14.46
C SER A 44 35.10 -20.27 -14.20
N LEU A 45 36.42 -20.34 -14.42
CA LEU A 45 37.26 -21.49 -14.07
C LEU A 45 38.77 -21.16 -14.17
N ALA A 46 39.24 -20.05 -13.59
CA ALA A 46 40.69 -19.82 -13.41
C ALA A 46 41.01 -18.74 -12.35
N ALA A 47 40.58 -18.92 -11.11
CA ALA A 47 41.10 -18.15 -9.97
C ALA A 47 40.94 -18.92 -8.65
N ALA A 48 41.50 -20.12 -8.61
CA ALA A 48 41.69 -20.88 -7.37
C ALA A 48 43.11 -21.43 -7.33
N SER A 49 44.09 -20.55 -7.09
CA SER A 49 45.40 -20.88 -6.52
C SER A 49 46.20 -19.60 -6.31
N GLY A 50 46.45 -19.25 -5.04
CA GLY A 50 47.23 -18.08 -4.69
C GLY A 50 46.98 -17.64 -3.25
N SER A 51 47.68 -18.28 -2.32
CA SER A 51 47.85 -17.85 -0.93
C SER A 51 48.62 -16.53 -0.84
N GLY A 52 48.18 -15.60 0.00
CA GLY A 52 48.97 -14.44 0.40
C GLY A 52 48.11 -13.31 0.98
N ASP A 53 48.42 -12.97 2.22
CA ASP A 53 47.84 -11.92 3.08
C ASP A 53 47.51 -10.59 2.37
N ASP A 54 46.29 -10.07 2.55
CA ASP A 54 45.97 -8.64 2.42
C ASP A 54 44.64 -8.33 3.16
N GLU A 55 44.74 -8.04 4.46
CA GLU A 55 43.61 -7.70 5.35
C GLU A 55 43.15 -6.22 5.23
N HIS A 56 43.31 -5.58 4.05
CA HIS A 56 42.98 -4.16 3.84
C HIS A 56 42.01 -3.85 2.68
N GLY A 57 41.40 -4.85 2.03
CA GLY A 57 40.45 -4.62 0.92
C GLY A 57 38.95 -4.47 1.27
N SER A 58 38.50 -4.78 2.49
CA SER A 58 37.06 -5.09 2.74
C SER A 58 36.11 -3.87 2.90
N ALA A 59 36.63 -2.65 3.05
CA ALA A 59 35.78 -1.47 3.30
C ALA A 59 35.39 -0.70 2.02
N ALA A 60 36.24 -0.73 0.98
CA ALA A 60 36.00 0.01 -0.26
C ALA A 60 34.93 -0.66 -1.14
N ASP A 61 34.90 -1.99 -1.20
CA ASP A 61 33.93 -2.74 -2.03
C ASP A 61 32.50 -2.67 -1.48
N LYS A 62 32.32 -2.62 -0.14
CA LYS A 62 30.99 -2.45 0.47
C LYS A 62 30.36 -1.08 0.18
N ALA A 63 31.18 -0.06 -0.07
CA ALA A 63 30.71 1.28 -0.41
C ALA A 63 30.23 1.40 -1.87
N SER A 64 30.63 0.46 -2.75
CA SER A 64 30.34 0.51 -4.19
C SER A 64 29.18 -0.40 -4.64
N TYR A 65 28.55 -1.15 -3.74
CA TYR A 65 27.39 -1.98 -4.10
C TYR A 65 26.18 -1.12 -4.41
N ASN A 66 25.68 -1.22 -5.64
CA ASN A 66 24.43 -0.61 -6.04
C ASN A 66 23.32 -1.68 -6.08
N PRO A 67 22.39 -1.71 -5.12
CA PRO A 67 21.33 -2.71 -5.07
C PRO A 67 20.48 -2.76 -6.34
N THR A 68 20.31 -1.62 -7.05
CA THR A 68 19.46 -1.53 -8.23
C THR A 68 20.01 -2.33 -9.41
N LEU A 69 21.34 -2.45 -9.56
CA LEU A 69 21.99 -3.21 -10.62
C LEU A 69 21.87 -4.73 -10.45
N HIS A 70 21.61 -5.18 -9.22
CA HIS A 70 21.50 -6.60 -8.87
C HIS A 70 20.03 -7.08 -8.79
N ARG A 71 19.06 -6.23 -9.18
CA ARG A 71 17.65 -6.63 -9.28
C ARG A 71 17.39 -7.28 -10.65
N THR A 72 16.98 -8.54 -10.64
CA THR A 72 16.48 -9.23 -11.86
C THR A 72 14.96 -9.10 -11.92
N LEU A 73 14.45 -8.18 -12.75
CA LEU A 73 13.02 -7.95 -12.95
C LEU A 73 12.55 -8.54 -14.28
N GLU A 74 11.60 -9.47 -14.23
CA GLU A 74 11.02 -10.09 -15.44
C GLU A 74 10.11 -9.10 -16.19
N HIS A 75 9.35 -8.28 -15.44
CA HIS A 75 8.42 -7.28 -15.96
C HIS A 75 8.47 -5.99 -15.11
N PRO A 76 9.47 -5.11 -15.31
CA PRO A 76 9.57 -3.86 -14.54
C PRO A 76 8.43 -2.88 -14.89
N THR A 77 7.95 -2.16 -13.87
CA THR A 77 6.89 -1.15 -13.99
C THR A 77 7.47 0.22 -14.37
N SER A 78 6.76 0.99 -15.20
CA SER A 78 7.12 2.39 -15.48
C SER A 78 6.73 3.31 -14.33
N ASN A 79 7.33 4.50 -14.23
CA ASN A 79 6.99 5.49 -13.19
C ASN A 79 5.49 5.81 -13.16
N PHE A 80 4.85 5.88 -14.33
CA PHE A 80 3.41 6.11 -14.42
C PHE A 80 2.60 4.90 -13.94
N ASP A 81 3.00 3.67 -14.31
CA ASP A 81 2.34 2.46 -13.83
C ASP A 81 2.45 2.36 -12.31
N THR A 82 3.62 2.62 -11.75
CA THR A 82 3.86 2.66 -10.31
C THR A 82 3.02 3.73 -9.62
N LEU A 83 2.91 4.92 -10.21
CA LEU A 83 2.01 5.98 -9.72
C LEU A 83 0.56 5.49 -9.67
N ILE A 84 0.07 4.88 -10.74
CA ILE A 84 -1.30 4.33 -10.80
C ILE A 84 -1.48 3.22 -9.75
N HIS A 85 -0.49 2.35 -9.57
CA HIS A 85 -0.54 1.32 -8.53
C HIS A 85 -0.53 1.90 -7.12
N LEU A 86 0.24 2.95 -6.87
CA LEU A 86 0.27 3.66 -5.59
C LEU A 86 -1.08 4.34 -5.31
N LEU A 87 -1.64 5.05 -6.29
CA LEU A 87 -2.96 5.67 -6.19
C LEU A 87 -4.03 4.62 -5.91
N LYS A 88 -4.01 3.51 -6.65
CA LYS A 88 -4.94 2.40 -6.45
C LYS A 88 -4.79 1.73 -5.08
N GLY A 89 -3.56 1.63 -4.56
CA GLY A 89 -3.28 1.06 -3.24
C GLY A 89 -3.79 1.92 -2.09
N ASN A 90 -3.83 3.25 -2.27
CA ASN A 90 -4.32 4.19 -1.25
C ASN A 90 -5.83 4.48 -1.42
N ILE A 91 -6.31 4.70 -2.65
CA ILE A 91 -7.70 5.07 -2.97
C ILE A 91 -8.59 3.82 -2.90
N GLY A 92 -8.99 3.47 -1.67
CA GLY A 92 -9.94 2.41 -1.36
C GLY A 92 -11.19 2.92 -0.66
N THR A 93 -11.70 2.19 0.33
CA THR A 93 -12.84 2.63 1.15
C THR A 93 -12.51 3.81 2.07
N GLY A 94 -11.24 4.12 2.29
CA GLY A 94 -10.79 5.21 3.17
C GLY A 94 -11.26 6.59 2.71
N ILE A 95 -11.15 6.89 1.41
CA ILE A 95 -11.63 8.17 0.85
C ILE A 95 -13.14 8.37 1.07
N LEU A 96 -13.91 7.29 1.01
CA LEU A 96 -15.37 7.32 1.13
C LEU A 96 -15.82 7.61 2.57
N ALA A 97 -14.96 7.31 3.56
CA ALA A 97 -15.19 7.58 4.98
C ALA A 97 -14.66 8.96 5.43
N MET A 98 -13.93 9.69 4.58
CA MET A 98 -13.38 11.00 4.94
C MET A 98 -14.42 12.04 5.38
N PRO A 99 -15.65 12.10 4.82
CA PRO A 99 -16.66 13.01 5.34
C PRO A 99 -17.00 12.74 6.81
N ASP A 100 -17.07 11.46 7.21
CA ASP A 100 -17.34 11.07 8.60
C ASP A 100 -16.16 11.43 9.50
N ALA A 101 -14.93 11.30 8.99
CA ALA A 101 -13.74 11.79 9.67
C ALA A 101 -13.83 13.31 9.92
N PHE A 102 -14.21 14.10 8.91
CA PHE A 102 -14.35 15.55 9.03
C PHE A 102 -15.49 15.95 9.98
N LYS A 103 -16.58 15.18 10.03
CA LYS A 103 -17.61 15.34 11.06
C LYS A 103 -17.06 15.17 12.47
N ASN A 104 -16.19 14.17 12.67
CA ASN A 104 -15.56 13.89 13.96
C ASN A 104 -14.47 14.90 14.36
N ALA A 105 -13.92 15.67 13.41
CA ALA A 105 -12.90 16.70 13.65
C ALA A 105 -13.42 18.14 13.63
N GLY A 106 -14.48 18.41 12.87
CA GLY A 106 -14.88 19.75 12.46
C GLY A 106 -14.15 20.17 11.19
N LEU A 107 -14.72 21.17 10.49
CA LEU A 107 -14.31 21.54 9.14
C LEU A 107 -12.84 21.99 9.04
N TYR A 108 -12.37 22.84 9.96
CA TYR A 108 -10.99 23.38 9.90
C TYR A 108 -9.96 22.38 10.40
N VAL A 109 -10.26 21.65 11.48
CA VAL A 109 -9.35 20.60 11.97
C VAL A 109 -9.28 19.47 10.95
N GLY A 110 -10.38 19.09 10.31
CA GLY A 110 -10.37 18.14 9.21
C GLY A 110 -9.52 18.64 8.04
N LEU A 111 -9.67 19.91 7.62
CA LEU A 111 -8.92 20.50 6.51
C LEU A 111 -7.40 20.49 6.76
N PHE A 112 -6.95 21.16 7.83
CA PHE A 112 -5.52 21.29 8.12
C PHE A 112 -4.95 19.98 8.66
N GLY A 113 -5.71 19.27 9.49
CA GLY A 113 -5.33 17.97 10.03
C GLY A 113 -5.06 16.96 8.93
N THR A 114 -5.93 16.86 7.91
CA THR A 114 -5.79 15.84 6.86
C THR A 114 -4.54 16.08 6.02
N MET A 115 -4.22 17.35 5.75
CA MET A 115 -2.99 17.73 5.08
C MET A 115 -1.74 17.44 5.92
N ILE A 116 -1.79 17.73 7.23
CA ILE A 116 -0.70 17.40 8.15
C ILE A 116 -0.50 15.89 8.26
N MET A 117 -1.59 15.12 8.40
CA MET A 117 -1.55 13.66 8.44
C MET A 117 -0.96 13.08 7.16
N GLY A 118 -1.39 13.58 6.00
CA GLY A 118 -0.82 13.19 4.71
C GLY A 118 0.69 13.46 4.63
N ALA A 119 1.14 14.62 5.11
CA ALA A 119 2.57 14.96 5.16
C ALA A 119 3.36 14.03 6.10
N ILE A 120 2.84 13.75 7.30
CA ILE A 120 3.48 12.84 8.27
C ILE A 120 3.55 11.41 7.70
N CYS A 121 2.45 10.89 7.15
CA CYS A 121 2.43 9.55 6.55
C CYS A 121 3.40 9.45 5.37
N THR A 122 3.41 10.45 4.47
CA THR A 122 4.36 10.49 3.34
C THR A 122 5.81 10.52 3.83
N HIS A 123 6.09 11.32 4.86
CA HIS A 123 7.40 11.38 5.49
C HIS A 123 7.81 10.00 6.07
N CYS A 124 6.91 9.29 6.74
CA CYS A 124 7.18 7.95 7.27
C CYS A 124 7.41 6.91 6.17
N MET A 125 6.72 7.03 5.03
CA MET A 125 7.00 6.18 3.85
C MET A 125 8.42 6.42 3.32
N HIS A 126 8.87 7.68 3.23
CA HIS A 126 10.26 7.99 2.88
C HIS A 126 11.27 7.47 3.89
N MET A 127 10.98 7.56 5.19
CA MET A 127 11.83 6.98 6.24
C MET A 127 12.02 5.48 6.01
N LEU A 128 10.94 4.76 5.71
CA LEU A 128 10.99 3.33 5.46
C LEU A 128 11.80 2.99 4.19
N VAL A 129 11.59 3.71 3.10
CA VAL A 129 12.36 3.58 1.84
C VAL A 129 13.85 3.82 2.07
N ASN A 130 14.19 4.91 2.77
CA ASN A 130 15.58 5.25 3.08
C ASN A 130 16.26 4.20 3.95
N CYS A 131 15.55 3.64 4.92
CA CYS A 131 16.04 2.51 5.72
C CYS A 131 16.27 1.26 4.86
N SER A 132 15.34 0.96 3.95
CA SER A 132 15.47 -0.16 3.01
C SER A 132 16.71 0.01 2.14
N HIS A 133 16.94 1.19 1.55
CA HIS A 133 18.12 1.47 0.74
C HIS A 133 19.42 1.30 1.53
N GLU A 134 19.48 1.86 2.73
CA GLU A 134 20.68 1.76 3.56
C GLU A 134 20.96 0.31 3.99
N LEU A 135 19.94 -0.46 4.35
CA LEU A 135 20.09 -1.86 4.72
C LEU A 135 20.42 -2.76 3.53
N CYS A 136 19.79 -2.54 2.37
CA CYS A 136 20.13 -3.23 1.11
C CYS A 136 21.63 -3.03 0.78
N ARG A 137 22.14 -1.81 0.93
CA ARG A 137 23.56 -1.50 0.73
C ARG A 137 24.45 -2.18 1.76
N ARG A 138 24.11 -2.12 3.04
CA ARG A 138 24.90 -2.74 4.12
C ARG A 138 24.95 -4.27 4.05
N LEU A 139 23.84 -4.89 3.69
CA LEU A 139 23.66 -6.35 3.66
C LEU A 139 23.89 -6.96 2.28
N GLN A 140 24.15 -6.14 1.25
CA GLN A 140 24.35 -6.59 -0.13
C GLN A 140 23.15 -7.38 -0.67
N GLN A 141 21.95 -6.93 -0.32
CA GLN A 141 20.69 -7.53 -0.77
C GLN A 141 20.02 -6.62 -1.81
N PRO A 142 19.40 -7.19 -2.86
CA PRO A 142 18.85 -6.39 -3.96
C PRO A 142 17.57 -5.65 -3.56
N ALA A 143 16.77 -6.24 -2.66
CA ALA A 143 15.49 -5.68 -2.21
C ALA A 143 15.09 -6.27 -0.86
N LEU A 144 14.35 -5.48 -0.09
CA LEU A 144 13.77 -5.86 1.20
C LEU A 144 12.28 -5.50 1.22
N ASP A 145 11.48 -6.38 1.82
CA ASP A 145 10.09 -6.11 2.17
C ASP A 145 10.00 -5.48 3.57
N PHE A 146 8.85 -4.91 3.94
CA PHE A 146 8.70 -4.16 5.18
C PHE A 146 9.08 -4.97 6.44
N SER A 147 8.61 -6.22 6.56
CA SER A 147 8.99 -7.07 7.70
C SER A 147 10.48 -7.44 7.71
N GLU A 148 11.12 -7.50 6.54
CA GLU A 148 12.55 -7.76 6.41
C GLU A 148 13.38 -6.52 6.76
N VAL A 149 12.95 -5.32 6.37
CA VAL A 149 13.55 -4.06 6.84
C VAL A 149 13.53 -3.98 8.37
N ALA A 150 12.42 -4.36 9.00
CA ALA A 150 12.31 -4.43 10.46
C ALA A 150 13.24 -5.49 11.08
N TYR A 151 13.41 -6.65 10.43
CA TYR A 151 14.34 -7.68 10.87
C TYR A 151 15.80 -7.21 10.80
N CYS A 152 16.21 -6.77 9.61
CA CYS A 152 17.58 -6.39 9.27
C CYS A 152 18.05 -5.16 10.05
N SER A 153 17.17 -4.18 10.31
CA SER A 153 17.48 -3.02 11.14
C SER A 153 17.90 -3.44 12.55
N PHE A 154 17.12 -4.30 13.20
CA PHE A 154 17.45 -4.79 14.55
C PHE A 154 18.66 -5.73 14.55
N GLU A 155 18.81 -6.61 13.55
CA GLU A 155 19.94 -7.53 13.43
C GLU A 155 21.28 -6.79 13.30
N THR A 156 21.30 -5.70 12.51
CA THR A 156 22.49 -4.86 12.31
C THR A 156 22.62 -3.71 13.30
N GLY A 157 21.62 -3.54 14.17
CA GLY A 157 21.53 -2.50 15.18
C GLY A 157 22.47 -2.70 16.40
N PRO A 158 22.26 -1.95 17.49
CA PRO A 158 23.07 -2.03 18.69
C PRO A 158 22.97 -3.41 19.36
N LEU A 159 24.06 -3.88 19.97
CA LEU A 159 24.21 -5.24 20.48
C LEU A 159 23.03 -5.71 21.36
N GLY A 160 22.51 -4.85 22.23
CA GLY A 160 21.39 -5.18 23.12
C GLY A 160 20.04 -5.38 22.41
N LEU A 161 19.85 -4.79 21.22
CA LEU A 161 18.60 -4.87 20.46
C LEU A 161 18.60 -6.03 19.45
N ARG A 162 19.76 -6.58 19.08
CA ARG A 162 19.87 -7.66 18.07
C ARG A 162 19.03 -8.89 18.39
N ARG A 163 18.91 -9.25 19.66
CA ARG A 163 18.07 -10.37 20.12
C ARG A 163 16.58 -10.22 19.78
N TYR A 164 16.12 -8.99 19.53
CA TYR A 164 14.74 -8.68 19.19
C TYR A 164 14.47 -8.64 17.69
N SER A 165 15.45 -8.95 16.81
CA SER A 165 15.25 -8.92 15.35
C SER A 165 14.08 -9.78 14.89
N GLN A 166 14.01 -11.03 15.36
CA GLN A 166 12.89 -11.94 15.06
C GLN A 166 11.57 -11.45 15.67
N LEU A 167 11.61 -10.72 16.79
CA LEU A 167 10.41 -10.12 17.37
C LEU A 167 9.92 -8.95 16.49
N ALA A 168 10.81 -8.07 16.03
CA ALA A 168 10.47 -6.95 15.16
C ALA A 168 9.83 -7.42 13.84
N ARG A 169 10.41 -8.45 13.19
CA ARG A 169 9.82 -9.10 12.02
C ARG A 169 8.40 -9.57 12.32
N ARG A 170 8.22 -10.35 13.38
CA ARG A 170 6.92 -10.90 13.79
C ARG A 170 5.89 -9.81 14.07
N ILE A 171 6.26 -8.75 14.79
CA ILE A 171 5.37 -7.62 15.09
C ILE A 171 4.88 -6.97 13.79
N VAL A 172 5.79 -6.60 12.88
CA VAL A 172 5.40 -5.96 11.61
C VAL A 172 4.55 -6.88 10.75
N THR A 173 4.92 -8.17 10.62
CA THR A 173 4.11 -9.15 9.87
C THR A 173 2.72 -9.34 10.49
N THR A 174 2.61 -9.39 11.82
CA THR A 174 1.32 -9.50 12.52
C THR A 174 0.45 -8.27 12.30
N PHE A 175 1.00 -7.05 12.41
CA PHE A 175 0.23 -5.84 12.16
C PHE A 175 -0.16 -5.68 10.68
N LEU A 176 0.69 -6.11 9.74
CA LEU A 176 0.34 -6.20 8.32
C LEU A 176 -0.86 -7.15 8.14
N PHE A 177 -0.81 -8.33 8.75
CA PHE A 177 -1.93 -9.28 8.69
C PHE A 177 -3.23 -8.70 9.29
N ILE A 178 -3.15 -8.09 10.48
CA ILE A 178 -4.32 -7.47 11.14
C ILE A 178 -4.91 -6.36 10.27
N THR A 179 -4.08 -5.49 9.70
CA THR A 179 -4.52 -4.40 8.81
C THR A 179 -5.28 -4.95 7.61
N GLN A 180 -4.75 -6.00 6.98
CA GLN A 180 -5.38 -6.60 5.81
C GLN A 180 -6.71 -7.28 6.12
N ILE A 181 -6.79 -8.02 7.22
CA ILE A 181 -8.06 -8.58 7.69
C ILE A 181 -9.06 -7.46 7.99
N GLY A 182 -8.61 -6.36 8.61
CA GLY A 182 -9.41 -5.16 8.85
C GLY A 182 -10.00 -4.58 7.56
N PHE A 183 -9.17 -4.39 6.54
CA PHE A 183 -9.61 -3.92 5.22
C PHE A 183 -10.64 -4.85 4.58
N CYS A 184 -10.41 -6.17 4.64
CA CYS A 184 -11.37 -7.16 4.16
C CYS A 184 -12.72 -7.06 4.90
N CYS A 185 -12.72 -6.83 6.22
CA CYS A 185 -13.95 -6.64 7.00
C CYS A 185 -14.70 -5.36 6.56
N VAL A 186 -13.98 -4.26 6.36
CA VAL A 186 -14.55 -2.99 5.86
C VAL A 186 -15.16 -3.18 4.47
N TYR A 187 -14.48 -3.89 3.57
CA TYR A 187 -14.98 -4.16 2.22
C TYR A 187 -16.26 -4.99 2.27
N PHE A 188 -16.29 -6.01 3.12
CA PHE A 188 -17.45 -6.86 3.32
C PHE A 188 -18.67 -6.05 3.78
N LEU A 189 -18.50 -5.18 4.79
CA LEU A 189 -19.55 -4.29 5.26
C LEU A 189 -19.96 -3.25 4.23
N PHE A 190 -19.00 -2.64 3.55
CA PHE A 190 -19.27 -1.64 2.52
C PHE A 190 -20.17 -2.20 1.42
N VAL A 191 -19.83 -3.38 0.89
CA VAL A 191 -20.61 -4.05 -0.16
C VAL A 191 -22.02 -4.37 0.35
N ALA A 192 -22.13 -4.97 1.54
CA ALA A 192 -23.42 -5.33 2.12
C ALA A 192 -24.32 -4.11 2.40
N LEU A 193 -23.76 -3.02 2.94
CA LEU A 193 -24.50 -1.79 3.24
C LEU A 193 -24.97 -1.07 1.97
N ASN A 194 -24.14 -0.97 0.94
CA ASN A 194 -24.54 -0.34 -0.32
C ASN A 194 -25.63 -1.15 -1.04
N ILE A 195 -25.53 -2.49 -1.04
CA ILE A 195 -26.56 -3.36 -1.62
C ILE A 195 -27.86 -3.27 -0.80
N LYS A 196 -27.76 -3.28 0.53
CA LYS A 196 -28.91 -3.07 1.41
C LYS A 196 -29.60 -1.75 1.13
N ASP A 197 -28.86 -0.65 1.05
CA ASP A 197 -29.42 0.69 0.83
C ASP A 197 -30.15 0.84 -0.53
N VAL A 198 -29.78 0.03 -1.53
CA VAL A 198 -30.49 -0.07 -2.81
C VAL A 198 -31.72 -0.96 -2.68
N MET A 199 -31.58 -2.10 -2.02
CA MET A 199 -32.65 -3.10 -1.88
C MET A 199 -33.74 -2.71 -0.89
N ASP A 200 -33.44 -1.87 0.11
CA ASP A 200 -34.39 -1.37 1.10
C ASP A 200 -35.53 -0.55 0.48
N HIS A 201 -35.36 -0.10 -0.77
CA HIS A 201 -36.45 0.47 -1.59
C HIS A 201 -37.57 -0.55 -1.86
N TYR A 202 -37.22 -1.84 -1.97
CA TYR A 202 -38.14 -2.93 -2.29
C TYR A 202 -38.45 -3.81 -1.07
N TYR A 203 -37.42 -4.18 -0.30
CA TYR A 203 -37.53 -5.11 0.83
C TYR A 203 -36.68 -4.62 2.00
N LYS A 204 -37.32 -4.35 3.15
CA LYS A 204 -36.61 -3.99 4.39
C LYS A 204 -36.14 -5.25 5.10
N ILE A 205 -34.89 -5.63 4.86
CA ILE A 205 -34.27 -6.83 5.44
C ILE A 205 -33.13 -6.42 6.38
N ASN A 206 -32.85 -7.23 7.41
CA ASN A 206 -31.75 -6.99 8.34
C ASN A 206 -30.38 -7.07 7.64
N VAL A 207 -29.45 -6.17 7.97
CA VAL A 207 -28.08 -6.12 7.40
C VAL A 207 -27.33 -7.44 7.50
N HIS A 208 -27.56 -8.23 8.56
CA HIS A 208 -26.92 -9.53 8.77
C HIS A 208 -27.24 -10.54 7.65
N ILE A 209 -28.44 -10.43 7.05
CA ILE A 209 -28.84 -11.30 5.93
C ILE A 209 -28.08 -10.90 4.66
N TYR A 210 -27.88 -9.61 4.41
CA TYR A 210 -27.04 -9.15 3.30
C TYR A 210 -25.58 -9.56 3.48
N LEU A 211 -25.05 -9.50 4.70
CA LEU A 211 -23.72 -10.02 5.02
C LEU A 211 -23.65 -11.53 4.72
N LEU A 212 -24.63 -12.31 5.17
CA LEU A 212 -24.67 -13.76 4.91
C LEU A 212 -24.78 -14.06 3.40
N LEU A 213 -25.59 -13.30 2.67
CA LEU A 213 -25.74 -13.44 1.22
C LEU A 213 -24.43 -13.15 0.48
N MET A 214 -23.66 -12.16 0.95
CA MET A 214 -22.35 -11.80 0.37
C MET A 214 -21.25 -12.81 0.69
N LEU A 215 -21.40 -13.64 1.71
CA LEU A 215 -20.40 -14.66 2.08
C LEU A 215 -20.13 -15.64 0.94
N VAL A 216 -21.19 -16.14 0.29
CA VAL A 216 -21.04 -17.14 -0.78
C VAL A 216 -20.31 -16.57 -1.99
N PRO A 217 -20.72 -15.41 -2.58
CA PRO A 217 -19.96 -14.77 -3.65
C PRO A 217 -18.52 -14.43 -3.28
N MET A 218 -18.27 -13.93 -2.06
CA MET A 218 -16.92 -13.61 -1.60
C MET A 218 -16.03 -14.87 -1.54
N ILE A 219 -16.54 -15.99 -1.01
CA ILE A 219 -15.80 -17.26 -1.01
C ILE A 219 -15.48 -17.70 -2.44
N LEU A 220 -16.48 -17.68 -3.34
CA LEU A 220 -16.30 -18.07 -4.73
C LEU A 220 -15.24 -17.23 -5.45
N LEU A 221 -15.25 -15.92 -5.21
CA LEU A 221 -14.30 -15.00 -5.82
C LEU A 221 -12.86 -15.25 -5.33
N ASN A 222 -12.68 -15.56 -4.04
CA ASN A 222 -11.36 -15.82 -3.45
C ASN A 222 -10.81 -17.23 -3.73
N LEU A 223 -11.60 -18.12 -4.31
CA LEU A 223 -11.12 -19.42 -4.79
C LEU A 223 -10.31 -19.27 -6.09
N VAL A 224 -10.37 -18.13 -6.78
CA VAL A 224 -9.58 -17.84 -7.98
C VAL A 224 -8.11 -17.65 -7.58
N ARG A 225 -7.27 -18.64 -7.91
CA ARG A 225 -5.86 -18.67 -7.50
C ARG A 225 -4.91 -17.87 -8.39
N ASN A 226 -5.29 -17.67 -9.65
CA ASN A 226 -4.37 -17.14 -10.65
C ASN A 226 -4.57 -15.63 -10.79
N LEU A 227 -3.61 -14.86 -10.27
CA LEU A 227 -3.58 -13.41 -10.31
C LEU A 227 -3.67 -12.85 -11.74
N LYS A 228 -3.23 -13.61 -12.76
CA LYS A 228 -3.33 -13.20 -14.17
C LYS A 228 -4.78 -12.94 -14.60
N TYR A 229 -5.75 -13.71 -14.08
CA TYR A 229 -7.16 -13.47 -14.36
C TYR A 229 -7.74 -12.30 -13.55
N LEU A 230 -7.11 -11.93 -12.44
CA LEU A 230 -7.54 -10.81 -11.60
C LEU A 230 -7.04 -9.46 -12.11
N THR A 231 -5.95 -9.41 -12.88
CA THR A 231 -5.43 -8.16 -13.46
C THR A 231 -6.48 -7.37 -14.26
N PRO A 232 -7.16 -7.93 -15.29
CA PRO A 232 -8.17 -7.18 -16.04
C PRO A 232 -9.40 -6.83 -15.19
N VAL A 233 -9.81 -7.74 -14.29
CA VAL A 233 -10.92 -7.52 -13.35
C VAL A 233 -10.64 -6.34 -12.43
N SER A 234 -9.40 -6.21 -11.97
CA SER A 234 -9.00 -5.14 -11.08
C SER A 234 -8.83 -3.79 -11.80
N LEU A 235 -8.50 -3.80 -13.09
CA LEU A 235 -8.56 -2.59 -13.90
C LEU A 235 -10.00 -2.09 -14.02
N ILE A 236 -10.95 -2.99 -14.30
CA ILE A 236 -12.39 -2.65 -14.32
C ILE A 236 -12.81 -2.09 -12.96
N ALA A 237 -12.43 -2.75 -11.86
CA ALA A 237 -12.73 -2.27 -10.51
C ALA A 237 -12.21 -0.85 -10.27
N ALA A 238 -10.98 -0.55 -10.67
CA ALA A 238 -10.40 0.79 -10.54
C ALA A 238 -11.18 1.84 -11.35
N ILE A 239 -11.55 1.53 -12.60
CA ILE A 239 -12.35 2.44 -13.45
C ILE A 239 -13.71 2.71 -12.81
N LEU A 240 -14.39 1.66 -12.30
CA LEU A 240 -15.67 1.80 -11.61
C LEU A 240 -15.54 2.63 -10.32
N THR A 241 -14.47 2.45 -9.55
CA THR A 241 -14.19 3.28 -8.36
C THR A 241 -14.01 4.75 -8.74
N VAL A 242 -13.22 5.05 -9.77
CA VAL A 242 -13.00 6.43 -10.23
C VAL A 242 -14.30 7.06 -10.73
N ALA A 243 -15.08 6.33 -11.53
CA ALA A 243 -16.36 6.81 -12.04
C ALA A 243 -17.37 7.06 -10.90
N GLY A 244 -17.52 6.10 -9.98
CA GLY A 244 -18.42 6.24 -8.84
C GLY A 244 -18.01 7.35 -7.87
N LEU A 245 -16.71 7.53 -7.66
CA LEU A 245 -16.17 8.65 -6.88
C LEU A 245 -16.45 10.00 -7.58
N ALA A 246 -16.22 10.10 -8.89
CA ALA A 246 -16.46 11.33 -9.65
C ALA A 246 -17.95 11.75 -9.61
N ILE A 247 -18.87 10.79 -9.75
CA ILE A 247 -20.31 11.07 -9.64
C ILE A 247 -20.67 11.41 -8.19
N SER A 248 -20.14 10.70 -7.19
CA SER A 248 -20.36 11.08 -5.78
C SER A 248 -19.86 12.49 -5.49
N PHE A 249 -18.75 12.88 -6.11
CA PHE A 249 -18.18 14.23 -6.01
C PHE A 249 -19.08 15.30 -6.61
N SER A 250 -19.74 15.03 -7.75
CA SER A 250 -20.70 15.99 -8.31
C SER A 250 -21.91 16.21 -7.41
N TYR A 251 -22.44 15.18 -6.76
CA TYR A 251 -23.52 15.33 -5.77
C TYR A 251 -23.10 16.18 -4.56
N MET A 252 -21.85 16.05 -4.10
CA MET A 252 -21.36 16.86 -2.99
C MET A 252 -21.27 18.34 -3.34
N LEU A 253 -20.91 18.67 -4.59
CA LEU A 253 -20.78 20.06 -5.04
C LEU A 253 -22.11 20.73 -5.42
N HIS A 254 -23.19 19.96 -5.57
CA HIS A 254 -24.50 20.50 -5.91
C HIS A 254 -25.18 21.12 -4.68
N ASP A 255 -25.70 22.35 -4.79
CA ASP A 255 -26.37 23.08 -3.71
C ASP A 255 -25.58 23.08 -2.38
N LEU A 256 -24.34 23.53 -2.42
CA LEU A 256 -23.49 23.60 -1.23
C LEU A 256 -24.03 24.65 -0.23
N PRO A 257 -24.23 24.27 1.04
CA PRO A 257 -24.60 25.21 2.08
C PRO A 257 -23.41 26.10 2.48
N ASP A 258 -23.69 27.17 3.23
CA ASP A 258 -22.66 28.05 3.76
C ASP A 258 -21.75 27.30 4.77
N VAL A 259 -20.47 27.66 4.84
CA VAL A 259 -19.47 27.06 5.74
C VAL A 259 -19.86 27.19 7.22
N HIS A 260 -20.70 28.16 7.56
CA HIS A 260 -21.22 28.36 8.92
C HIS A 260 -22.29 27.36 9.34
N THR A 261 -22.78 26.51 8.44
CA THR A 261 -23.79 25.48 8.74
C THR A 261 -23.21 24.27 9.48
N VAL A 262 -21.89 24.08 9.43
CA VAL A 262 -21.20 22.95 10.05
C VAL A 262 -20.24 23.43 11.14
N LYS A 263 -19.86 22.52 12.05
CA LYS A 263 -18.96 22.89 13.15
C LYS A 263 -17.56 23.15 12.61
N PRO A 264 -16.95 24.32 12.91
CA PRO A 264 -15.59 24.60 12.48
C PRO A 264 -14.57 23.69 13.19
N ILE A 265 -14.83 23.36 14.46
CA ILE A 265 -14.04 22.48 15.32
C ILE A 265 -15.03 21.59 16.08
N ALA A 266 -14.85 20.28 16.01
CA ALA A 266 -15.65 19.31 16.77
C ALA A 266 -15.10 19.10 18.18
N THR A 267 -15.79 18.25 18.96
CA THR A 267 -15.42 17.96 20.34
C THR A 267 -14.10 17.18 20.41
N TRP A 268 -13.26 17.48 21.41
CA TRP A 268 -12.01 16.75 21.66
C TRP A 268 -12.19 15.22 21.81
N ALA A 269 -13.37 14.77 22.24
CA ALA A 269 -13.69 13.36 22.41
C ALA A 269 -13.80 12.59 21.07
N THR A 270 -14.12 13.25 19.96
CA THR A 270 -14.28 12.62 18.63
C THR A 270 -13.02 12.72 17.76
N LEU A 271 -12.05 13.56 18.14
CA LEU A 271 -10.77 13.67 17.44
C LEU A 271 -10.00 12.34 17.31
N PRO A 272 -9.99 11.44 18.32
CA PRO A 272 -9.35 10.14 18.15
C PRO A 272 -10.04 9.26 17.08
N LEU A 273 -11.36 9.41 16.89
CA LEU A 273 -12.07 8.70 15.82
C LEU A 273 -11.66 9.24 14.44
N TYR A 274 -11.54 10.56 14.31
CA TYR A 274 -10.98 11.20 13.12
C TYR A 274 -9.57 10.70 12.82
N PHE A 275 -8.68 10.67 13.84
CA PHE A 275 -7.32 10.18 13.68
C PHE A 275 -7.29 8.76 13.11
N GLY A 276 -8.10 7.85 13.67
CA GLY A 276 -8.21 6.47 13.19
C GLY A 276 -8.62 6.43 11.71
N THR A 277 -9.71 7.11 11.35
CA THR A 277 -10.20 7.11 9.96
C THR A 277 -9.22 7.78 8.98
N ALA A 278 -8.55 8.87 9.39
CA ALA A 278 -7.57 9.55 8.57
C ALA A 278 -6.31 8.69 8.34
N ILE A 279 -5.80 8.03 9.38
CA ILE A 279 -4.67 7.10 9.25
C ILE A 279 -5.06 5.90 8.40
N TYR A 280 -6.25 5.33 8.59
CA TYR A 280 -6.76 4.29 7.70
C TYR A 280 -6.75 4.73 6.24
N ALA A 281 -7.20 5.96 5.95
CA ALA A 281 -7.25 6.47 4.59
C ALA A 281 -5.86 6.63 3.96
N PHE A 282 -4.88 7.11 4.72
CA PHE A 282 -3.49 7.26 4.29
C PHE A 282 -2.64 6.00 4.43
N GLU A 283 -3.25 4.86 4.75
CA GLU A 283 -2.55 3.59 4.90
C GLU A 283 -2.17 3.01 3.53
N GLY A 284 -0.97 3.34 3.07
CA GLY A 284 -0.36 2.78 1.86
C GLY A 284 1.03 2.19 2.10
N ILE A 285 1.54 2.23 3.33
CA ILE A 285 2.96 1.95 3.61
C ILE A 285 3.39 0.52 3.25
N GLY A 286 2.47 -0.45 3.36
CA GLY A 286 2.74 -1.84 3.02
C GLY A 286 2.99 -2.10 1.53
N VAL A 287 2.56 -1.20 0.63
CA VAL A 287 2.80 -1.34 -0.82
C VAL A 287 3.99 -0.51 -1.32
N VAL A 288 4.52 0.40 -0.50
CA VAL A 288 5.59 1.34 -0.90
C VAL A 288 6.85 0.59 -1.35
N LEU A 289 7.38 -0.31 -0.51
CA LEU A 289 8.60 -1.07 -0.83
C LEU A 289 8.40 -2.04 -2.01
N PRO A 290 7.32 -2.86 -2.08
CA PRO A 290 7.07 -3.66 -3.26
C PRO A 290 6.96 -2.85 -4.55
N LEU A 291 6.36 -1.67 -4.51
CA LEU A 291 6.25 -0.80 -5.69
C LEU A 291 7.62 -0.32 -6.16
N GLU A 292 8.43 0.24 -5.27
CA GLU A 292 9.79 0.67 -5.58
C GLU A 292 10.68 -0.48 -6.06
N ASN A 293 10.55 -1.66 -5.43
CA ASN A 293 11.31 -2.86 -5.79
C ASN A 293 11.03 -3.32 -7.23
N ASN A 294 9.84 -3.05 -7.75
CA ASN A 294 9.42 -3.43 -9.10
C ASN A 294 9.52 -2.30 -10.14
N MET A 295 10.09 -1.14 -9.79
CA MET A 295 10.28 -0.03 -10.72
C MET A 295 11.45 -0.25 -11.66
N ARG A 296 11.30 0.19 -12.91
CA ARG A 296 12.42 0.29 -13.86
C ARG A 296 13.49 1.28 -13.40
N THR A 297 13.08 2.41 -12.79
CA THR A 297 13.97 3.45 -12.28
C THR A 297 13.64 3.77 -10.81
N PRO A 298 14.12 2.96 -9.85
CA PRO A 298 13.82 3.13 -8.42
C PRO A 298 14.27 4.49 -7.86
N GLU A 299 15.31 5.10 -8.44
CA GLU A 299 15.82 6.42 -8.06
C GLU A 299 14.78 7.55 -8.22
N ASP A 300 13.82 7.39 -9.14
CA ASP A 300 12.73 8.34 -9.37
C ASP A 300 11.60 8.22 -8.33
N PHE A 301 11.65 7.24 -7.42
CA PHE A 301 10.58 6.99 -6.46
C PHE A 301 10.52 8.07 -5.37
N GLY A 302 11.67 8.35 -4.74
CA GLY A 302 11.78 9.17 -3.52
C GLY A 302 12.06 10.67 -3.70
N GLY A 303 12.34 11.15 -4.93
CA GLY A 303 12.66 12.57 -5.18
C GLY A 303 11.56 13.55 -4.76
N THR A 304 11.86 14.86 -4.70
CA THR A 304 10.87 15.91 -4.35
C THR A 304 9.65 15.91 -5.28
N THR A 305 9.87 15.64 -6.56
CA THR A 305 8.82 15.38 -7.58
C THR A 305 8.77 13.90 -7.98
N GLY A 306 9.24 13.01 -7.10
CA GLY A 306 9.25 11.57 -7.32
C GLY A 306 7.85 10.98 -7.32
N VAL A 307 7.76 9.72 -7.72
CA VAL A 307 6.48 8.98 -7.83
C VAL A 307 5.71 8.97 -6.51
N LEU A 308 6.41 8.74 -5.38
CA LEU A 308 5.80 8.69 -4.05
C LEU A 308 5.18 10.04 -3.67
N ASN A 309 5.94 11.14 -3.77
CA ASN A 309 5.46 12.48 -3.41
C ASN A 309 4.31 12.95 -4.29
N THR A 310 4.43 12.74 -5.61
CA THR A 310 3.37 13.10 -6.56
C THR A 310 2.08 12.36 -6.24
N GLY A 311 2.17 11.04 -6.01
CA GLY A 311 1.02 10.22 -5.66
C GLY A 311 0.37 10.62 -4.34
N MET A 312 1.16 10.83 -3.29
CA MET A 312 0.64 11.19 -1.98
C MET A 312 0.03 12.59 -1.93
N VAL A 313 0.54 13.56 -2.71
CA VAL A 313 -0.09 14.88 -2.87
C VAL A 313 -1.46 14.74 -3.53
N ILE A 314 -1.58 13.94 -4.59
CA ILE A 314 -2.87 13.67 -5.24
C ILE A 314 -3.85 13.04 -4.24
N VAL A 315 -3.40 12.04 -3.48
CA VAL A 315 -4.18 11.37 -2.44
C VAL A 315 -4.65 12.36 -1.37
N ALA A 316 -3.74 13.19 -0.84
CA ALA A 316 -4.07 14.19 0.18
C ALA A 316 -5.09 15.22 -0.31
N CYS A 317 -4.93 15.72 -1.54
CA CYS A 317 -5.88 16.64 -2.16
C CYS A 317 -7.26 16.00 -2.35
N LEU A 318 -7.32 14.75 -2.82
CA LEU A 318 -8.57 14.02 -3.00
C LEU A 318 -9.28 13.79 -1.65
N TYR A 319 -8.56 13.33 -0.63
CA TYR A 319 -9.14 13.06 0.69
C TYR A 319 -9.63 14.31 1.37
N THR A 320 -8.85 15.39 1.28
CA THR A 320 -9.23 16.70 1.81
C THR A 320 -10.47 17.23 1.09
N SER A 321 -10.52 17.12 -0.24
CA SER A 321 -11.66 17.59 -1.02
C SER A 321 -12.94 16.82 -0.70
N VAL A 322 -12.87 15.48 -0.71
CA VAL A 322 -14.04 14.62 -0.40
C VAL A 322 -14.49 14.83 1.04
N GLY A 323 -13.56 14.88 1.99
CA GLY A 323 -13.88 15.13 3.41
C GLY A 323 -14.50 16.50 3.65
N PHE A 324 -13.92 17.56 3.08
CA PHE A 324 -14.40 18.92 3.22
C PHE A 324 -15.78 19.11 2.61
N PHE A 325 -15.96 18.79 1.33
CA PHE A 325 -17.23 19.00 0.65
C PHE A 325 -18.32 18.02 1.13
N GLY A 326 -17.94 16.79 1.47
CA GLY A 326 -18.87 15.81 2.03
C GLY A 326 -19.40 16.24 3.39
N TYR A 327 -18.52 16.68 4.31
CA TYR A 327 -18.99 17.19 5.60
C TYR A 327 -19.78 18.49 5.46
N LEU A 328 -19.33 19.41 4.59
CA LEU A 328 -20.06 20.65 4.33
C LEU A 328 -21.48 20.38 3.80
N LYS A 329 -21.64 19.43 2.87
CA LYS A 329 -22.94 19.13 2.27
C LYS A 329 -23.92 18.43 3.22
N TYR A 330 -23.43 17.46 4.00
CA TYR A 330 -24.28 16.55 4.79
C TYR A 330 -24.26 16.83 6.29
N GLY A 331 -23.35 17.68 6.79
CA GLY A 331 -23.27 18.10 8.18
C GLY A 331 -23.20 16.93 9.17
N GLU A 332 -24.05 16.96 10.19
CA GLU A 332 -24.09 15.92 11.23
C GLU A 332 -24.73 14.60 10.74
N ASP A 333 -25.44 14.61 9.61
CA ASP A 333 -26.10 13.45 9.02
C ASP A 333 -25.16 12.59 8.16
N VAL A 334 -23.86 12.95 8.10
CA VAL A 334 -22.84 12.11 7.47
C VAL A 334 -22.84 10.71 8.10
N LYS A 335 -22.89 9.70 7.24
CA LYS A 335 -22.77 8.28 7.57
C LYS A 335 -21.33 7.82 7.33
N GLY A 336 -20.98 6.61 7.78
CA GLY A 336 -19.62 6.05 7.65
C GLY A 336 -19.09 5.84 6.22
N SER A 337 -19.89 6.12 5.19
CA SER A 337 -19.45 6.24 3.80
C SER A 337 -20.34 7.24 3.06
N ILE A 338 -19.72 8.08 2.22
CA ILE A 338 -20.42 9.06 1.37
C ILE A 338 -21.47 8.43 0.45
N THR A 339 -21.26 7.19 0.01
CA THR A 339 -22.22 6.49 -0.86
C THR A 339 -23.58 6.24 -0.18
N LEU A 340 -23.58 6.13 1.15
CA LEU A 340 -24.78 5.94 1.97
C LEU A 340 -25.54 7.25 2.24
N ASN A 341 -24.91 8.40 1.96
CA ASN A 341 -25.50 9.74 2.05
C ASN A 341 -26.19 10.19 0.76
N LEU A 342 -25.94 9.51 -0.38
CA LEU A 342 -26.61 9.80 -1.65
C LEU A 342 -28.14 9.61 -1.53
N PRO A 343 -28.96 10.38 -2.27
CA PRO A 343 -30.41 10.26 -2.21
C PRO A 343 -30.88 8.89 -2.72
N GLN A 344 -31.85 8.28 -2.02
CA GLN A 344 -32.32 6.92 -2.32
C GLN A 344 -33.23 6.84 -3.57
N GLY A 345 -33.89 7.94 -3.94
CA GLY A 345 -34.89 7.97 -5.01
C GLY A 345 -34.33 8.22 -6.41
N ASP A 346 -33.06 8.61 -6.54
CA ASP A 346 -32.45 8.95 -7.82
C ASP A 346 -31.75 7.74 -8.45
N THR A 347 -32.01 7.50 -9.73
CA THR A 347 -31.46 6.35 -10.47
C THR A 347 -29.93 6.43 -10.57
N LEU A 348 -29.39 7.64 -10.72
CA LEU A 348 -27.94 7.84 -10.78
C LEU A 348 -27.27 7.54 -9.43
N SER A 349 -27.91 7.89 -8.32
CA SER A 349 -27.42 7.55 -6.98
C SER A 349 -27.45 6.04 -6.70
N GLN A 350 -28.50 5.35 -7.13
CA GLN A 350 -28.57 3.89 -7.05
C GLN A 350 -27.49 3.22 -7.92
N LEU A 351 -27.26 3.74 -9.12
CA LEU A 351 -26.19 3.27 -10.01
C LEU A 351 -24.83 3.41 -9.34
N VAL A 352 -24.52 4.55 -8.74
CA VAL A 352 -23.25 4.76 -8.02
C VAL A 352 -23.07 3.76 -6.89
N ARG A 353 -24.09 3.49 -6.09
CA ARG A 353 -24.01 2.51 -4.99
C ARG A 353 -23.72 1.10 -5.51
N ILE A 354 -24.41 0.67 -6.57
CA ILE A 354 -24.19 -0.65 -7.18
C ILE A 354 -22.80 -0.71 -7.80
N THR A 355 -22.41 0.30 -8.57
CA THR A 355 -21.11 0.38 -9.24
C THR A 355 -19.97 0.35 -8.22
N MET A 356 -20.07 1.11 -7.13
CA MET A 356 -19.08 1.11 -6.06
C MET A 356 -19.06 -0.20 -5.28
N ALA A 357 -20.23 -0.80 -5.01
CA ALA A 357 -20.30 -2.12 -4.38
C ALA A 357 -19.60 -3.19 -5.23
N VAL A 358 -19.84 -3.19 -6.55
CA VAL A 358 -19.16 -4.10 -7.48
C VAL A 358 -17.66 -3.82 -7.52
N ALA A 359 -17.25 -2.55 -7.59
CA ALA A 359 -15.83 -2.17 -7.61
C ALA A 359 -15.07 -2.66 -6.37
N ILE A 360 -15.63 -2.44 -5.18
CA ILE A 360 -15.03 -2.88 -3.91
C ILE A 360 -15.09 -4.41 -3.77
N PHE A 361 -16.18 -5.06 -4.22
CA PHE A 361 -16.30 -6.51 -4.27
C PHE A 361 -15.18 -7.14 -5.12
N LEU A 362 -14.91 -6.60 -6.31
CA LEU A 362 -13.83 -7.07 -7.17
C LEU A 362 -12.43 -6.75 -6.60
N SER A 363 -12.29 -5.64 -5.88
CA SER A 363 -11.04 -5.26 -5.22
C SER A 363 -10.73 -6.11 -3.98
N TYR A 364 -11.74 -6.74 -3.37
CA TYR A 364 -11.59 -7.61 -2.20
C TYR A 364 -10.56 -8.71 -2.44
N THR A 365 -10.59 -9.37 -3.60
CA THR A 365 -9.69 -10.51 -3.89
C THR A 365 -8.22 -10.11 -3.85
N LEU A 366 -7.90 -8.91 -4.31
CA LEU A 366 -6.53 -8.41 -4.26
C LEU A 366 -6.10 -8.10 -2.84
N GLN A 367 -6.97 -7.47 -2.05
CA GLN A 367 -6.66 -7.18 -0.65
C GLN A 367 -6.47 -8.45 0.17
N PHE A 368 -7.34 -9.44 -0.09
CA PHE A 368 -7.33 -10.74 0.59
C PHE A 368 -6.15 -11.63 0.19
N TYR A 369 -5.51 -11.37 -0.95
CA TYR A 369 -4.32 -12.09 -1.37
C TYR A 369 -3.15 -11.91 -0.39
N VAL A 370 -2.98 -10.71 0.18
CA VAL A 370 -1.90 -10.40 1.12
C VAL A 370 -1.95 -11.24 2.41
N PRO A 371 -3.07 -11.29 3.18
CA PRO A 371 -3.13 -12.10 4.39
C PRO A 371 -3.03 -13.60 4.10
N VAL A 372 -3.51 -14.06 2.93
CA VAL A 372 -3.31 -15.44 2.49
C VAL A 372 -1.83 -15.73 2.30
N ASN A 373 -1.09 -14.89 1.58
CA ASN A 373 0.36 -15.07 1.37
C ASN A 373 1.17 -15.01 2.67
N ILE A 374 0.71 -14.27 3.67
CA ILE A 374 1.36 -14.24 5.00
C ILE A 374 1.18 -15.60 5.71
N VAL A 375 -0.01 -16.19 5.69
CA VAL A 375 -0.34 -17.40 6.48
C VAL A 375 -0.08 -18.71 5.74
N GLU A 376 -0.22 -18.72 4.41
CA GLU A 376 -0.13 -19.90 3.56
C GLU A 376 1.19 -20.67 3.70
N PRO A 377 2.38 -20.04 3.75
CA PRO A 377 3.65 -20.76 3.95
C PRO A 377 3.68 -21.54 5.26
N PHE A 378 3.18 -20.95 6.35
CA PHE A 378 3.13 -21.61 7.66
C PHE A 378 2.23 -22.85 7.60
N VAL A 379 1.04 -22.75 7.00
CA VAL A 379 0.12 -23.88 6.88
C VAL A 379 0.68 -24.96 5.96
N ARG A 380 1.20 -24.57 4.79
CA ARG A 380 1.76 -25.51 3.80
C ARG A 380 2.96 -26.29 4.32
N SER A 381 3.75 -25.72 5.23
CA SER A 381 4.91 -26.39 5.83
C SER A 381 4.54 -27.62 6.68
N HIS A 382 3.28 -27.74 7.11
CA HIS A 382 2.79 -28.88 7.91
C HIS A 382 2.30 -30.06 7.05
N PHE A 383 2.29 -29.94 5.73
CA PHE A 383 1.81 -30.98 4.82
C PHE A 383 2.90 -31.37 3.83
N ASP A 384 3.11 -32.66 3.61
CA ASP A 384 4.16 -33.14 2.71
C ASP A 384 3.68 -33.31 1.26
N THR A 385 2.46 -33.79 1.06
CA THR A 385 1.91 -34.12 -0.26
C THR A 385 1.37 -32.89 -1.00
N THR A 386 1.62 -32.80 -2.31
CA THR A 386 1.14 -31.70 -3.17
C THR A 386 -0.37 -31.50 -3.09
N ARG A 387 -1.15 -32.60 -3.12
CA ARG A 387 -2.61 -32.54 -2.99
C ARG A 387 -3.07 -31.99 -1.64
N ALA A 388 -2.36 -32.31 -0.57
CA ALA A 388 -2.66 -31.79 0.77
C ALA A 388 -2.29 -30.30 0.91
N LYS A 389 -1.17 -29.88 0.30
CA LYS A 389 -0.79 -28.46 0.19
C LYS A 389 -1.83 -27.65 -0.61
N ASP A 390 -2.34 -28.19 -1.70
CA ASP A 390 -3.40 -27.53 -2.47
C ASP A 390 -4.72 -27.47 -1.72
N LEU A 391 -5.14 -28.56 -1.07
CA LEU A 391 -6.37 -28.57 -0.29
C LEU A 391 -6.28 -27.62 0.91
N SER A 392 -5.16 -27.61 1.63
CA SER A 392 -4.94 -26.71 2.77
C SER A 392 -4.95 -25.24 2.35
N ALA A 393 -4.40 -24.89 1.19
CA ALA A 393 -4.52 -23.54 0.64
C ALA A 393 -5.97 -23.14 0.35
N THR A 394 -6.80 -24.04 -0.18
CA THR A 394 -8.23 -23.78 -0.39
C THR A 394 -8.96 -23.60 0.95
N VAL A 395 -8.75 -24.53 1.89
CA VAL A 395 -9.39 -24.49 3.21
C VAL A 395 -8.99 -23.22 3.96
N LEU A 396 -7.72 -22.83 3.92
CA LEU A 396 -7.22 -21.60 4.53
C LEU A 396 -7.98 -20.37 4.01
N ARG A 397 -8.18 -20.25 2.70
CA ARG A 397 -8.94 -19.13 2.12
C ARG A 397 -10.38 -19.11 2.63
N ILE A 398 -11.07 -20.26 2.62
CA ILE A 398 -12.46 -20.35 3.13
C ILE A 398 -12.52 -19.95 4.60
N VAL A 399 -11.61 -20.45 5.43
CA VAL A 399 -11.53 -20.13 6.86
C VAL A 399 -11.28 -18.64 7.08
N LEU A 400 -10.33 -18.04 6.36
CA LEU A 400 -10.01 -16.61 6.47
C LEU A 400 -11.16 -15.71 5.99
N VAL A 401 -11.85 -16.04 4.88
CA VAL A 401 -13.04 -15.28 4.44
C VAL A 401 -14.17 -15.40 5.47
N THR A 402 -14.39 -16.59 6.02
CA THR A 402 -15.39 -16.81 7.06
C THR A 402 -15.04 -16.03 8.32
N PHE A 403 -13.76 -15.98 8.70
CA PHE A 403 -13.28 -15.18 9.82
C PHE A 403 -13.54 -13.67 9.61
N THR A 404 -13.22 -13.12 8.44
CA THR A 404 -13.54 -11.71 8.12
C THR A 404 -15.05 -11.43 8.15
N PHE A 405 -15.87 -12.38 7.72
CA PHE A 405 -17.33 -12.27 7.81
C PHE A 405 -17.83 -12.27 9.26
N LEU A 406 -17.28 -13.12 10.12
CA LEU A 406 -17.63 -13.15 11.54
C LEU A 406 -17.26 -11.83 12.24
N LEU A 407 -16.10 -11.26 11.92
CA LEU A 407 -15.71 -9.95 12.43
C LEU A 407 -16.66 -8.83 11.94
N ALA A 408 -16.99 -8.83 10.65
CA ALA A 408 -17.93 -7.87 10.05
C ALA A 408 -19.34 -7.94 10.65
N THR A 409 -19.84 -9.14 10.96
CA THR A 409 -21.15 -9.33 11.61
C THR A 409 -21.14 -8.94 13.09
N CYS A 410 -20.00 -9.06 13.78
CA CYS A 410 -19.88 -8.65 15.18
C CYS A 410 -19.98 -7.12 15.37
N ILE A 411 -19.52 -6.33 14.40
CA ILE A 411 -19.51 -4.86 14.49
C ILE A 411 -20.07 -4.29 13.19
N PRO A 412 -21.41 -4.25 13.01
CA PRO A 412 -22.03 -3.80 11.75
C PRO A 412 -22.05 -2.26 11.62
N ASN A 413 -21.04 -1.55 12.13
CA ASN A 413 -20.84 -0.11 11.99
C ASN A 413 -19.56 0.15 11.18
N LEU A 414 -19.75 0.68 9.96
CA LEU A 414 -18.66 0.91 9.01
C LEU A 414 -17.63 1.92 9.53
N GLY A 415 -18.06 3.07 10.06
CA GLY A 415 -17.16 4.12 10.56
C GLY A 415 -16.34 3.66 11.75
N SER A 416 -16.97 2.93 12.68
CA SER A 416 -16.29 2.41 13.87
C SER A 416 -15.21 1.38 13.55
N ILE A 417 -15.47 0.43 12.62
CA ILE A 417 -14.42 -0.52 12.19
C ILE A 417 -13.29 0.22 11.47
N ILE A 418 -13.61 1.15 10.57
CA ILE A 418 -12.59 1.90 9.84
C ILE A 418 -11.66 2.63 10.83
N SER A 419 -12.26 3.33 11.80
CA SER A 419 -11.50 4.03 12.83
C SER A 419 -10.68 3.07 13.71
N LEU A 420 -11.24 1.92 14.09
CA LEU A 420 -10.52 0.91 14.88
C LEU A 420 -9.32 0.32 14.15
N VAL A 421 -9.49 -0.07 12.88
CA VAL A 421 -8.41 -0.62 12.05
C VAL A 421 -7.31 0.43 11.86
N GLY A 422 -7.70 1.66 11.56
CA GLY A 422 -6.77 2.77 11.43
C GLY A 422 -6.00 3.09 12.71
N ALA A 423 -6.71 3.16 13.84
CA ALA A 423 -6.12 3.47 15.13
C ALA A 423 -5.20 2.36 15.65
N VAL A 424 -5.56 1.07 15.48
CA VAL A 424 -4.76 -0.04 15.99
C VAL A 424 -3.62 -0.38 15.02
N SER A 425 -3.96 -0.83 13.82
CA SER A 425 -2.98 -1.53 12.99
C SER A 425 -2.27 -0.61 12.02
N SER A 426 -2.99 0.33 11.40
CA SER A 426 -2.38 1.31 10.49
C SER A 426 -1.49 2.31 11.25
N SER A 427 -1.87 2.79 12.44
CA SER A 427 -1.00 3.67 13.23
C SER A 427 0.30 2.97 13.65
N ALA A 428 0.23 1.67 13.98
CA ALA A 428 1.40 0.86 14.32
C ALA A 428 2.37 0.74 13.14
N LEU A 429 1.85 0.53 11.93
CA LEU A 429 2.65 0.38 10.71
C LEU A 429 3.12 1.70 10.13
N ALA A 430 2.25 2.72 10.06
CA ALA A 430 2.55 3.99 9.40
C ALA A 430 3.32 4.97 10.28
N LEU A 431 3.06 5.01 11.58
CA LEU A 431 3.60 6.05 12.47
C LEU A 431 4.54 5.53 13.56
N ILE A 432 4.41 4.27 13.98
CA ILE A 432 5.22 3.72 15.09
C ILE A 432 6.43 2.95 14.55
N ALA A 433 6.22 2.02 13.61
CA ALA A 433 7.29 1.18 13.08
C ALA A 433 8.39 1.98 12.34
N PRO A 434 8.09 2.94 11.43
CA PRO A 434 9.13 3.60 10.66
C PRO A 434 10.10 4.43 11.52
N PRO A 435 9.67 5.25 12.50
CA PRO A 435 10.60 5.92 13.41
C PRO A 435 11.49 4.98 14.20
N ILE A 436 10.96 3.87 14.72
CA ILE A 436 11.76 2.88 15.45
C ILE A 436 12.83 2.28 14.54
N ILE A 437 12.44 1.93 13.31
CA ILE A 437 13.36 1.38 12.30
C ILE A 437 14.43 2.41 11.91
N GLU A 438 14.07 3.69 11.72
CA GLU A 438 15.01 4.77 11.39
C GLU A 438 16.07 4.95 12.49
N MET A 439 15.61 5.08 13.74
CA MET A 439 16.46 5.26 14.91
C MET A 439 17.47 4.12 15.08
N ILE A 440 17.08 2.88 14.79
CA ILE A 440 17.93 1.71 14.92
C ILE A 440 18.88 1.58 13.72
N THR A 441 18.38 1.78 12.51
CA THR A 441 19.15 1.65 11.27
C THR A 441 20.30 2.65 11.22
N PHE A 442 20.07 3.90 11.63
CA PHE A 442 21.08 4.95 11.54
C PHE A 442 21.93 5.13 12.82
N TYR A 443 21.79 4.24 13.81
CA TYR A 443 22.57 4.27 15.05
C TYR A 443 24.10 4.33 14.83
N ASN A 444 24.62 3.56 13.87
CA ASN A 444 26.07 3.50 13.60
C ASN A 444 26.59 4.66 12.73
N VAL A 445 25.73 5.31 11.96
CA VAL A 445 26.09 6.42 11.04
C VAL A 445 26.00 7.78 11.73
N GLY A 446 25.18 7.85 12.79
CA GLY A 446 24.93 9.07 13.56
C GLY A 446 23.63 9.76 13.14
N TYR A 447 22.98 10.45 14.08
CA TYR A 447 21.63 11.01 13.94
C TYR A 447 21.59 12.42 13.31
N GLY A 448 22.62 12.77 12.53
CA GLY A 448 22.78 14.10 11.93
C GLY A 448 23.11 15.20 12.94
N ARG A 449 23.13 16.45 12.45
CA ARG A 449 23.46 17.63 13.27
C ARG A 449 22.43 17.82 14.40
N TYR A 450 22.90 18.01 15.63
CA TYR A 450 22.08 18.16 16.84
C TYR A 450 21.09 17.00 17.12
N ASN A 451 21.33 15.80 16.57
CA ASN A 451 20.42 14.66 16.70
C ASN A 451 18.98 14.96 16.24
N TRP A 452 18.82 15.81 15.22
CA TRP A 452 17.50 16.20 14.68
C TRP A 452 16.63 14.99 14.33
N MET A 453 17.24 13.95 13.77
CA MET A 453 16.57 12.70 13.41
C MET A 453 15.87 12.06 14.62
N LEU A 454 16.57 11.94 15.76
CA LEU A 454 15.99 11.39 16.99
C LEU A 454 14.81 12.20 17.49
N TRP A 455 14.90 13.53 17.49
CA TRP A 455 13.80 14.39 17.95
C TRP A 455 12.57 14.26 17.06
N LYS A 456 12.76 14.28 15.74
CA LYS A 456 11.69 14.04 14.77
C LYS A 456 11.02 12.69 14.99
N ASP A 457 11.83 11.62 15.07
CA ASP A 457 11.34 10.25 15.22
C ASP A 457 10.57 10.07 16.52
N PHE A 458 11.10 10.63 17.60
CA PHE A 458 10.46 10.60 18.91
C PHE A 458 9.11 11.33 18.92
N LEU A 459 9.01 12.49 18.25
CA LEU A 459 7.75 13.24 18.14
C LEU A 459 6.70 12.46 17.34
N ILE A 460 7.08 11.90 16.19
CA ILE A 460 6.19 11.07 15.37
C ILE A 460 5.75 9.82 16.14
N LEU A 461 6.68 9.17 16.86
CA LEU A 461 6.41 8.00 17.68
C LEU A 461 5.41 8.30 18.81
N ILE A 462 5.58 9.42 19.52
CA ILE A 462 4.63 9.84 20.56
C ILE A 462 3.25 10.11 19.96
N PHE A 463 3.21 10.81 18.82
CA PHE A 463 1.96 11.10 18.14
C PHE A 463 1.24 9.81 17.69
N GLY A 464 1.98 8.86 17.11
CA GLY A 464 1.49 7.54 16.73
C GLY A 464 0.99 6.72 17.92
N LEU A 465 1.74 6.69 19.03
CA LEU A 465 1.34 5.98 20.26
C LEU A 465 0.10 6.62 20.92
N GLY A 466 0.03 7.95 20.95
CA GLY A 466 -1.14 8.67 21.43
C GLY A 466 -2.37 8.33 20.59
N GLY A 467 -2.24 8.42 19.27
CA GLY A 467 -3.31 8.04 18.34
C GLY A 467 -3.71 6.57 18.44
N PHE A 468 -2.75 5.66 18.65
CA PHE A 468 -3.02 4.25 18.91
C PHE A 468 -3.87 4.07 20.17
N VAL A 469 -3.47 4.64 21.31
CA VAL A 469 -4.15 4.44 22.59
C VAL A 469 -5.52 5.13 22.59
N PHE A 470 -5.56 6.43 22.28
CA PHE A 470 -6.80 7.20 22.33
C PHE A 470 -7.77 6.81 21.21
N GLY A 471 -7.27 6.54 19.99
CA GLY A 471 -8.09 6.10 18.86
C GLY A 471 -8.70 4.73 19.08
N THR A 472 -7.93 3.78 19.62
CA THR A 472 -8.45 2.45 19.99
C THR A 472 -9.50 2.56 21.08
N TRP A 473 -9.24 3.35 22.12
CA TRP A 473 -10.19 3.55 23.21
C TRP A 473 -11.51 4.18 22.70
N ALA A 474 -11.44 5.25 21.91
CA ALA A 474 -12.63 5.91 21.37
C ALA A 474 -13.42 4.99 20.44
N SER A 475 -12.73 4.25 19.56
CA SER A 475 -13.38 3.30 18.64
C SER A 475 -14.08 2.17 19.40
N LEU A 476 -13.42 1.59 20.41
CA LEU A 476 -14.03 0.56 21.25
C LEU A 476 -15.21 1.09 22.05
N ALA A 477 -15.11 2.30 22.61
CA ALA A 477 -16.20 2.94 23.33
C ALA A 477 -17.42 3.17 22.42
N GLN A 478 -17.20 3.61 21.18
CA GLN A 478 -18.27 3.77 20.18
C GLN A 478 -18.93 2.42 19.85
N ILE A 479 -18.15 1.37 19.61
CA ILE A 479 -18.65 0.02 19.31
C ILE A 479 -19.48 -0.55 20.48
N LEU A 480 -19.04 -0.34 21.71
CA LEU A 480 -19.74 -0.84 22.89
C LEU A 480 -21.04 -0.08 23.15
N ASN A 481 -21.05 1.24 22.97
CA ASN A 481 -22.25 2.05 23.14
C ASN A 481 -23.28 1.77 22.04
N ASP A 482 -22.85 1.57 20.79
CA ASP A 482 -23.74 1.22 19.68
C ASP A 482 -24.46 -0.12 19.88
N ARG A 483 -23.92 -1.05 20.68
CA ARG A 483 -24.58 -2.31 21.03
C ARG A 483 -25.66 -2.19 22.10
N THR A 484 -25.72 -1.05 22.80
CA THR A 484 -26.69 -0.81 23.88
C THR A 484 -28.01 -0.17 23.41
N HIS A 485 -28.09 0.16 22.13
CA HIS A 485 -29.29 0.64 21.43
C HIS A 485 -29.68 -0.34 20.31
#